data_AF-A0A7C7JTE1-F1
#
_entry.id   AF-A0A7C7JTE1-F1
#
_cell.length_a   1.000
_cell.length_b   1.000
_cell.length_c   1.000
_cell.angle_alpha   90.00
_cell.angle_beta   90.00
_cell.angle_gamma   90.00
#
_symmetry.space_group_name_H-M   'P 1'
#
loop_
_entity.id
_entity.type
_entity.pdbx_description
1 polymer ?
#
loop_
_entity_poly.entity_id
_entity_poly.type
_entity_poly.pdbx_seq_one_letter_code
_entity_poly.pdbx_strand_id
1 'polypeptide(L)'
;MKKYIVALICAISLTSIAQEKNQSLLWEISGNGLTKPSYIYGTMHVSKKVAFRLDDVFFEALDKSETVALESDPSSWLPFNYETLILSPQNYSYRNYDKNFYSNLMGIEHPEEVEIRGSIRADNRMINGYLYRKDGYSDNFEEETYLDMFIYQAGKKKEKEVFSLEDLEESRFLVGKAQYNARKSKIDPWLQKIYEKESPYLVQENTYRDRNLKLLDSIGEATNTEFFREHMLYKRNANMVHVMDNLMQTKTVFAGVGAAHLPGEKGMLELFRKKGYTVKPLLSEQTEVGKAKKDAIEDYILPEKTTLNSTPDQFISINSFTELFEFAYGSQKYYISPDMTNGAYLTINRFNTFEYLPHEKDITLERLNDFLFEDIPGDIIKKEEITSHYPGISVLNKTKKGDYQKYHIYKTPLEVIIVKLAGPKDYVLNQEADIFDSITFKTPTSEFENFTSNYNKYEVNFPKYIVTENLENAGQKLIQGKVGDNYYFLKEGAYNDTYYIEEDKFEAKFIVTNFYKDLEIEDHNGSFEIKPYYSYTGIAKKDSTTKENIHLKSVVKDGSYYLLGYVGEDDQKAKVFFNSFKFKTTKQDGFKKITDTTLYFSVVTNTKAPSYDNYYGYSSKK
;
A
#
# COMPACT_ATOMS: atom_id res chain seq x y z
N MET A 1 12.26 -47.57 -64.15
CA MET A 1 11.22 -47.02 -63.26
C MET A 1 11.55 -47.06 -61.76
N LYS A 2 12.25 -48.08 -61.22
CA LYS A 2 12.57 -48.14 -59.78
C LYS A 2 13.59 -47.10 -59.24
N LYS A 3 14.45 -46.51 -60.09
CA LYS A 3 15.44 -45.51 -59.65
C LYS A 3 14.89 -44.08 -59.53
N TYR A 4 13.75 -43.76 -60.15
CA TYR A 4 13.13 -42.42 -60.07
C TYR A 4 12.15 -42.28 -58.91
N ILE A 5 11.63 -43.39 -58.36
CA ILE A 5 10.70 -43.36 -57.22
C ILE A 5 11.44 -43.14 -55.89
N VAL A 6 12.68 -43.61 -55.75
CA VAL A 6 13.50 -43.37 -54.55
C VAL A 6 13.98 -41.91 -54.46
N ALA A 7 14.27 -41.27 -55.59
CA ALA A 7 14.63 -39.85 -55.63
C ALA A 7 13.43 -38.93 -55.28
N LEU A 8 12.20 -39.33 -55.64
CA LEU A 8 10.99 -38.58 -55.32
C LEU A 8 10.58 -38.72 -53.83
N ILE A 9 10.88 -39.86 -53.19
CA ILE A 9 10.61 -40.09 -51.75
C ILE A 9 11.63 -39.38 -50.86
N CYS A 10 12.89 -39.21 -51.31
CA CYS A 10 13.88 -38.40 -50.59
C CYS A 10 13.63 -36.88 -50.73
N ALA A 11 12.98 -36.41 -51.80
CA ALA A 11 12.67 -35.00 -52.00
C ALA A 11 11.45 -34.51 -51.18
N ILE A 12 10.55 -35.41 -50.78
CA ILE A 12 9.36 -35.06 -49.97
C ILE A 12 9.67 -35.13 -48.47
N SER A 13 10.74 -35.81 -48.07
CA SER A 13 11.13 -35.97 -46.65
C SER A 13 11.88 -34.75 -46.05
N LEU A 14 12.20 -33.72 -46.86
CA LEU A 14 12.98 -32.54 -46.43
C LEU A 14 12.14 -31.28 -46.18
N THR A 15 10.81 -31.34 -46.26
CA THR A 15 9.94 -30.17 -46.02
C THR A 15 9.15 -30.23 -44.71
N SER A 16 9.45 -31.19 -43.84
CA SER A 16 8.65 -31.48 -42.64
C SER A 16 9.38 -31.27 -41.31
N ILE A 17 10.33 -30.32 -41.26
CA ILE A 17 10.84 -29.76 -39.99
C ILE A 17 10.92 -28.23 -40.12
N ALA A 18 9.74 -27.60 -40.23
CA ALA A 18 9.56 -26.23 -39.77
C ALA A 18 8.71 -26.31 -38.49
N GLN A 19 9.25 -26.92 -37.44
CA GLN A 19 8.69 -26.76 -36.09
C GLN A 19 8.90 -25.30 -35.67
N GLU A 20 7.82 -24.68 -35.20
CA GLU A 20 7.59 -23.28 -34.85
C GLU A 20 8.84 -22.45 -34.50
N LYS A 21 9.37 -21.72 -35.49
CA LYS A 21 10.47 -20.74 -35.32
C LYS A 21 10.04 -19.41 -34.66
N ASN A 22 8.94 -19.41 -33.90
CA ASN A 22 8.21 -18.22 -33.45
C ASN A 22 8.02 -18.14 -31.91
N GLN A 23 8.66 -19.01 -31.12
CA GLN A 23 8.55 -18.97 -29.66
C GLN A 23 9.51 -17.91 -29.10
N SER A 24 8.99 -16.69 -28.86
CA SER A 24 9.73 -15.61 -28.19
C SER A 24 8.81 -14.83 -27.26
N LEU A 25 9.41 -14.26 -26.20
CA LEU A 25 8.79 -13.26 -25.34
C LEU A 25 9.08 -11.82 -25.81
N LEU A 26 10.13 -11.61 -26.61
CA LEU A 26 10.52 -10.29 -27.14
C LEU A 26 10.20 -10.19 -28.64
N TRP A 27 9.55 -9.10 -29.02
CA TRP A 27 9.13 -8.85 -30.40
C TRP A 27 9.52 -7.45 -30.84
N GLU A 28 10.04 -7.34 -32.06
CA GLU A 28 10.31 -6.08 -32.75
C GLU A 28 9.07 -5.66 -33.56
N ILE A 29 8.69 -4.39 -33.46
CA ILE A 29 7.63 -3.73 -34.22
C ILE A 29 8.29 -2.66 -35.11
N SER A 30 8.15 -2.81 -36.43
CA SER A 30 8.74 -1.92 -37.43
C SER A 30 7.81 -1.69 -38.63
N GLY A 31 8.19 -0.79 -39.54
CA GLY A 31 7.36 -0.42 -40.70
C GLY A 31 6.27 0.60 -40.35
N ASN A 32 5.23 0.71 -41.18
CA ASN A 32 4.10 1.65 -41.00
C ASN A 32 4.53 3.09 -40.65
N GLY A 33 5.56 3.61 -41.33
CA GLY A 33 6.06 4.98 -41.13
C GLY A 33 7.05 5.16 -39.98
N LEU A 34 7.34 4.13 -39.18
CA LEU A 34 8.33 4.21 -38.11
C LEU A 34 9.75 4.42 -38.66
N THR A 35 10.47 5.39 -38.10
CA THR A 35 11.88 5.67 -38.44
C THR A 35 12.85 4.73 -37.73
N LYS A 36 12.47 4.20 -36.56
CA LYS A 36 13.19 3.22 -35.77
C LYS A 36 12.23 2.14 -35.25
N PRO A 37 12.68 0.87 -35.11
CA PRO A 37 11.84 -0.18 -34.55
C PRO A 37 11.60 0.03 -33.05
N SER A 38 10.40 -0.29 -32.58
CA SER A 38 10.09 -0.39 -31.16
C SER A 38 9.96 -1.86 -30.74
N TYR A 39 9.88 -2.13 -29.45
CA TYR A 39 9.95 -3.47 -28.90
C TYR A 39 8.83 -3.71 -27.89
N ILE A 40 8.30 -4.93 -27.86
CA ILE A 40 7.33 -5.37 -26.85
C ILE A 40 7.78 -6.69 -26.25
N TYR A 41 7.78 -6.76 -24.92
CA TYR A 41 8.18 -7.92 -24.13
C TYR A 41 7.01 -8.45 -23.31
N GLY A 42 6.81 -9.77 -23.33
CA GLY A 42 5.81 -10.47 -22.55
C GLY A 42 6.30 -10.79 -21.14
N THR A 43 5.86 -10.04 -20.13
CA THR A 43 6.24 -10.21 -18.72
C THR A 43 5.42 -11.28 -18.00
N MET A 44 5.88 -11.68 -16.82
CA MET A 44 5.09 -12.43 -15.85
C MET A 44 5.20 -11.71 -14.50
N HIS A 45 4.06 -11.40 -13.88
CA HIS A 45 3.94 -10.56 -12.68
C HIS A 45 4.41 -11.21 -11.37
N VAL A 46 5.57 -11.88 -11.39
CA VAL A 46 6.13 -12.63 -10.27
C VAL A 46 7.63 -12.38 -10.14
N SER A 47 8.15 -12.59 -8.94
CA SER A 47 9.58 -12.42 -8.62
C SER A 47 10.39 -13.70 -8.84
N LYS A 48 9.79 -14.73 -9.42
CA LYS A 48 10.44 -16.03 -9.62
C LYS A 48 11.48 -15.93 -10.72
N LYS A 49 12.63 -16.59 -10.50
CA LYS A 49 13.77 -16.62 -11.44
C LYS A 49 13.41 -17.06 -12.86
N VAL A 50 12.32 -17.81 -13.04
CA VAL A 50 11.80 -18.18 -14.36
C VAL A 50 11.41 -16.95 -15.20
N ALA A 51 10.92 -15.87 -14.57
CA ALA A 51 10.58 -14.62 -15.25
C ALA A 51 11.83 -13.86 -15.72
N PHE A 52 12.98 -14.05 -15.07
CA PHE A 52 14.22 -13.32 -15.30
C PHE A 52 15.23 -14.06 -16.19
N ARG A 53 14.77 -15.03 -16.98
CA ARG A 53 15.56 -15.64 -18.07
C ARG A 53 15.63 -14.68 -19.27
N LEU A 54 16.26 -13.52 -19.04
CA LEU A 54 16.39 -12.42 -19.97
C LEU A 54 17.61 -12.64 -20.85
N ASP A 55 17.39 -12.73 -22.15
CA ASP A 55 18.48 -12.88 -23.14
C ASP A 55 19.23 -11.58 -23.36
N ASP A 56 20.41 -11.66 -23.97
CA ASP A 56 21.21 -10.46 -24.32
C ASP A 56 20.42 -9.44 -25.15
N VAL A 57 19.58 -9.93 -26.08
CA VAL A 57 18.74 -9.08 -26.95
C VAL A 57 17.69 -8.27 -26.18
N PHE A 58 17.26 -8.72 -24.99
CA PHE A 58 16.39 -7.94 -24.11
C PHE A 58 17.05 -6.63 -23.73
N PHE A 59 18.29 -6.70 -23.25
CA PHE A 59 19.03 -5.53 -22.81
C PHE A 59 19.45 -4.64 -23.98
N GLU A 60 19.76 -5.23 -25.14
CA GLU A 60 19.99 -4.44 -26.36
C GLU A 60 18.76 -3.64 -26.78
N ALA A 61 17.59 -4.27 -26.79
CA ALA A 61 16.34 -3.60 -27.14
C ALA A 61 16.00 -2.48 -26.14
N LEU A 62 16.19 -2.73 -24.84
CA LEU A 62 16.03 -1.72 -23.80
C LEU A 62 17.01 -0.55 -23.98
N ASP A 63 18.27 -0.83 -24.30
CA ASP A 63 19.30 0.19 -24.54
C ASP A 63 18.99 1.05 -25.78
N LYS A 64 18.55 0.40 -26.88
CA LYS A 64 18.18 1.06 -28.15
C LYS A 64 16.92 1.92 -28.06
N SER A 65 16.08 1.69 -27.05
CA SER A 65 14.82 2.42 -26.87
C SER A 65 15.02 3.76 -26.20
N GLU A 66 14.24 4.76 -26.57
CA GLU A 66 14.28 6.11 -25.98
C GLU A 66 13.42 6.16 -24.72
N THR A 67 12.38 5.33 -24.63
CA THR A 67 11.42 5.32 -23.53
C THR A 67 10.99 3.90 -23.16
N VAL A 68 10.48 3.74 -21.93
CA VAL A 68 9.83 2.51 -21.45
C VAL A 68 8.32 2.74 -21.38
N ALA A 69 7.54 1.72 -21.75
CA ALA A 69 6.09 1.71 -21.55
C ALA A 69 5.67 0.45 -20.78
N LEU A 70 4.79 0.60 -19.80
CA LEU A 70 4.25 -0.51 -19.00
C LEU A 70 2.72 -0.45 -19.00
N GLU A 71 2.04 -1.53 -18.61
CA GLU A 71 0.57 -1.51 -18.45
C GLU A 71 0.12 -0.32 -17.60
N SER A 72 0.84 -0.03 -16.52
CA SER A 72 0.70 1.18 -15.73
C SER A 72 2.02 1.59 -15.09
N ASP A 73 2.16 2.87 -14.75
CA ASP A 73 3.32 3.44 -14.07
C ASP A 73 3.33 3.07 -12.58
N PRO A 74 4.31 2.28 -12.09
CA PRO A 74 4.42 1.90 -10.69
C PRO A 74 4.45 3.07 -9.70
N SER A 75 5.00 4.23 -10.10
CA SER A 75 5.10 5.40 -9.22
C SER A 75 3.73 5.96 -8.80
N SER A 76 2.68 5.68 -9.59
CA SER A 76 1.32 6.16 -9.35
C SER A 76 0.48 5.24 -8.46
N TRP A 77 0.92 4.01 -8.20
CA TRP A 77 0.09 3.00 -7.57
C TRP A 77 -0.24 3.26 -6.10
N LEU A 78 0.75 3.69 -5.31
CA LEU A 78 0.52 4.01 -3.89
C LEU A 78 -0.42 5.22 -3.72
N PRO A 79 -0.19 6.38 -4.37
CA PRO A 79 -1.14 7.48 -4.36
C PRO A 79 -2.56 7.06 -4.77
N PHE A 80 -2.69 6.35 -5.90
CA PHE A 80 -3.98 5.88 -6.40
C PHE A 80 -4.72 4.98 -5.40
N ASN A 81 -4.00 4.01 -4.81
CA ASN A 81 -4.57 3.10 -3.82
C ASN A 81 -4.93 3.83 -2.53
N TYR A 82 -4.08 4.75 -2.07
CA TYR A 82 -4.31 5.52 -0.86
C TYR A 82 -5.63 6.27 -0.94
N GLU A 83 -5.89 7.00 -2.03
CA GLU A 83 -7.14 7.73 -2.25
C GLU A 83 -8.40 6.86 -2.16
N THR A 84 -8.28 5.55 -2.45
CA THR A 84 -9.41 4.61 -2.35
C THR A 84 -9.52 4.03 -0.95
N LEU A 85 -8.39 3.67 -0.33
CA LEU A 85 -8.32 3.05 0.99
C LEU A 85 -8.81 3.98 2.10
N ILE A 86 -8.49 5.28 2.03
CA ILE A 86 -8.86 6.26 3.05
C ILE A 86 -10.36 6.60 3.07
N LEU A 87 -11.11 6.20 2.03
CA LEU A 87 -12.57 6.34 2.00
C LEU A 87 -13.25 5.31 2.92
N SER A 88 -12.60 4.17 3.16
CA SER A 88 -13.08 3.17 4.12
C SER A 88 -12.73 3.61 5.54
N PRO A 89 -13.65 3.47 6.54
CA PRO A 89 -13.38 3.82 7.91
C PRO A 89 -12.12 3.13 8.46
N GLN A 90 -11.10 3.93 8.78
CA GLN A 90 -9.90 3.50 9.49
C GLN A 90 -10.17 3.41 11.00
N ASN A 91 -9.34 2.66 11.72
CA ASN A 91 -9.52 2.38 13.15
C ASN A 91 -10.91 1.84 13.51
N TYR A 92 -11.48 1.07 12.59
CA TYR A 92 -12.77 0.46 12.76
C TYR A 92 -12.60 -1.05 12.96
N SER A 93 -12.65 -1.52 14.21
CA SER A 93 -12.56 -2.95 14.50
C SER A 93 -13.92 -3.63 14.34
N TYR A 94 -14.15 -4.26 13.19
CA TYR A 94 -15.25 -5.23 13.03
C TYR A 94 -15.00 -6.55 13.78
N ARG A 95 -13.81 -6.74 14.36
CA ARG A 95 -13.34 -8.02 14.92
C ARG A 95 -13.55 -8.18 16.42
N ASN A 96 -13.89 -7.10 17.13
CA ASN A 96 -14.09 -7.13 18.57
C ASN A 96 -15.57 -7.24 18.95
N TYR A 97 -16.27 -8.27 18.45
CA TYR A 97 -17.64 -8.58 18.89
C TYR A 97 -17.75 -8.81 20.41
N ASP A 98 -16.63 -9.17 21.06
CA ASP A 98 -16.56 -9.41 22.51
C ASP A 98 -16.50 -8.12 23.34
N LYS A 99 -16.05 -7.01 22.75
CA LYS A 99 -16.10 -5.68 23.39
C LYS A 99 -17.45 -5.04 23.06
N ASN A 100 -18.08 -4.41 24.05
CA ASN A 100 -19.33 -3.72 23.79
C ASN A 100 -19.10 -2.54 22.83
N PHE A 101 -20.19 -2.10 22.19
CA PHE A 101 -20.19 -1.02 21.19
C PHE A 101 -19.39 0.22 21.62
N TYR A 102 -19.54 0.65 22.87
CA TYR A 102 -18.93 1.88 23.38
C TYR A 102 -17.43 1.74 23.65
N SER A 103 -16.97 0.57 24.14
CA SER A 103 -15.54 0.28 24.26
C SER A 103 -14.86 0.31 22.89
N ASN A 104 -15.50 -0.28 21.86
CA ASN A 104 -14.95 -0.24 20.50
C ASN A 104 -14.93 1.17 19.91
N LEU A 105 -15.95 1.97 20.22
CA LEU A 105 -16.07 3.33 19.67
C LEU A 105 -15.14 4.34 20.37
N MET A 106 -15.01 4.24 21.69
CA MET A 106 -14.41 5.28 22.55
C MET A 106 -13.26 4.80 23.41
N GLY A 107 -13.02 3.49 23.52
CA GLY A 107 -11.93 2.92 24.30
C GLY A 107 -10.57 3.43 23.83
N ILE A 108 -9.67 3.58 24.80
CA ILE A 108 -8.26 3.89 24.58
C ILE A 108 -7.47 2.80 25.30
N GLU A 109 -6.61 2.11 24.56
CA GLU A 109 -5.83 0.99 25.07
C GLU A 109 -4.35 1.35 24.99
N HIS A 110 -3.67 1.21 26.13
CA HIS A 110 -2.22 1.25 26.19
C HIS A 110 -1.67 0.13 25.30
N PRO A 111 -0.73 0.40 24.37
CA PRO A 111 -0.26 -0.60 23.44
C PRO A 111 0.52 -1.70 24.17
N GLU A 112 0.39 -2.92 23.68
CA GLU A 112 1.16 -4.04 24.23
C GLU A 112 2.60 -4.00 23.69
N GLU A 113 3.58 -4.37 24.53
CA GLU A 113 4.99 -4.43 24.13
C GLU A 113 5.18 -5.26 22.85
N VAL A 114 4.40 -6.35 22.71
CA VAL A 114 4.44 -7.23 21.54
C VAL A 114 4.03 -6.55 20.23
N GLU A 115 3.17 -5.52 20.27
CA GLU A 115 2.76 -4.76 19.08
C GLU A 115 3.91 -3.90 18.55
N ILE A 116 4.62 -3.23 19.46
CA ILE A 116 5.79 -2.41 19.15
C ILE A 116 6.92 -3.29 18.62
N ARG A 117 7.23 -4.38 19.34
CA ARG A 117 8.22 -5.38 18.89
C ARG A 117 7.85 -5.98 17.54
N GLY A 118 6.57 -6.30 17.33
CA GLY A 118 6.03 -6.77 16.06
C GLY A 118 6.34 -5.81 14.91
N SER A 119 6.23 -4.49 15.13
CA SER A 119 6.54 -3.49 14.11
C SER A 119 8.02 -3.27 13.84
N ILE A 120 8.90 -3.48 14.83
CA ILE A 120 10.36 -3.52 14.61
C ILE A 120 10.71 -4.70 13.68
N ARG A 121 10.09 -5.86 13.92
CA ARG A 121 10.30 -7.10 13.16
C ARG A 121 9.65 -7.11 11.78
N ALA A 122 8.64 -6.27 11.56
CA ALA A 122 7.77 -6.42 10.41
C ALA A 122 8.48 -6.11 9.08
N ASP A 123 8.35 -7.05 8.15
CA ASP A 123 8.44 -6.77 6.71
C ASP A 123 7.04 -6.37 6.24
N ASN A 124 6.87 -5.08 5.94
CA ASN A 124 5.56 -4.53 5.64
C ASN A 124 4.98 -5.16 4.36
N ARG A 125 3.83 -5.83 4.47
CA ARG A 125 3.19 -6.52 3.35
C ARG A 125 2.84 -5.61 2.18
N MET A 126 2.49 -4.36 2.46
CA MET A 126 2.16 -3.38 1.43
C MET A 126 3.42 -2.95 0.67
N ILE A 127 4.52 -2.70 1.37
CA ILE A 127 5.84 -2.50 0.77
C ILE A 127 6.22 -3.70 -0.11
N ASN A 128 6.07 -4.92 0.41
CA ASN A 128 6.33 -6.12 -0.37
C ASN A 128 5.46 -6.14 -1.64
N GLY A 129 4.16 -5.86 -1.55
CA GLY A 129 3.25 -5.84 -2.71
C GLY A 129 3.63 -4.82 -3.80
N TYR A 130 4.17 -3.66 -3.41
CA TYR A 130 4.59 -2.62 -4.34
C TYR A 130 5.98 -2.87 -4.93
N LEU A 131 6.98 -3.14 -4.09
CA LEU A 131 8.39 -3.18 -4.51
C LEU A 131 8.88 -4.56 -4.92
N TYR A 132 8.43 -5.62 -4.26
CA TYR A 132 9.17 -6.89 -4.33
C TYR A 132 8.35 -8.09 -4.76
N ARG A 133 7.08 -8.20 -4.36
CA ARG A 133 6.15 -9.34 -4.53
C ARG A 133 6.76 -10.70 -4.17
N LYS A 134 7.60 -10.72 -3.15
CA LYS A 134 8.29 -11.92 -2.65
C LYS A 134 7.35 -12.76 -1.80
N ASP A 135 7.57 -14.08 -1.83
CA ASP A 135 6.94 -15.04 -0.93
C ASP A 135 7.88 -15.36 0.24
N GLY A 136 7.39 -15.25 1.47
CA GLY A 136 8.21 -15.44 2.67
C GLY A 136 8.80 -16.85 2.82
N TYR A 137 8.22 -17.88 2.19
CA TYR A 137 8.74 -19.25 2.23
C TYR A 137 9.76 -19.52 1.12
N SER A 138 9.67 -18.82 -0.01
CA SER A 138 10.56 -19.02 -1.16
C SER A 138 11.46 -17.85 -1.51
N ASP A 139 11.60 -16.86 -0.64
CA ASP A 139 12.34 -15.61 -0.88
C ASP A 139 13.80 -15.84 -1.36
N ASN A 140 14.51 -16.86 -0.87
CA ASN A 140 15.87 -17.19 -1.32
C ASN A 140 15.94 -17.77 -2.76
N PHE A 141 14.80 -18.14 -3.34
CA PHE A 141 14.66 -18.69 -4.69
C PHE A 141 14.07 -17.68 -5.69
N GLU A 142 13.82 -16.46 -5.22
CA GLU A 142 13.24 -15.37 -6.01
C GLU A 142 14.32 -14.32 -6.33
N GLU A 143 13.94 -13.36 -7.17
CA GLU A 143 14.70 -12.19 -7.56
C GLU A 143 14.36 -11.02 -6.64
N GLU A 144 15.14 -9.94 -6.71
CA GLU A 144 14.94 -8.80 -5.81
C GLU A 144 13.61 -8.07 -6.04
N THR A 145 13.06 -8.16 -7.25
CA THR A 145 11.74 -7.65 -7.61
C THR A 145 11.08 -8.53 -8.68
N TYR A 146 9.87 -8.18 -9.09
CA TYR A 146 9.17 -8.79 -10.22
C TYR A 146 9.46 -8.05 -11.52
N LEU A 147 9.31 -8.73 -12.66
CA LEU A 147 9.89 -8.27 -13.92
C LEU A 147 9.37 -6.90 -14.39
N ASP A 148 8.09 -6.60 -14.19
CA ASP A 148 7.51 -5.30 -14.58
C ASP A 148 8.19 -4.14 -13.82
N MET A 149 8.43 -4.34 -12.52
CA MET A 149 9.17 -3.37 -11.70
C MET A 149 10.63 -3.30 -12.12
N PHE A 150 11.28 -4.42 -12.44
CA PHE A 150 12.65 -4.39 -12.97
C PHE A 150 12.75 -3.56 -14.24
N ILE A 151 11.80 -3.68 -15.18
CA ILE A 151 11.77 -2.87 -16.41
C ILE A 151 11.57 -1.38 -16.08
N TYR A 152 10.67 -1.06 -15.14
CA TYR A 152 10.50 0.31 -14.64
C TYR A 152 11.81 0.87 -14.08
N GLN A 153 12.45 0.15 -13.14
CA GLN A 153 13.69 0.54 -12.49
C GLN A 153 14.82 0.71 -13.50
N ALA A 154 14.96 -0.23 -14.44
CA ALA A 154 15.96 -0.16 -15.50
C ALA A 154 15.75 1.05 -16.42
N GLY A 155 14.50 1.40 -16.73
CA GLY A 155 14.15 2.60 -17.48
C GLY A 155 14.57 3.87 -16.73
N LYS A 156 14.13 4.00 -15.46
CA LYS A 156 14.43 5.15 -14.59
C LYS A 156 15.93 5.35 -14.36
N LYS A 157 16.66 4.28 -14.04
CA LYS A 157 18.12 4.28 -13.85
C LYS A 157 18.91 4.62 -15.12
N LYS A 158 18.30 4.49 -16.30
CA LYS A 158 18.85 4.89 -17.60
C LYS A 158 18.27 6.23 -18.09
N GLU A 159 17.65 7.00 -17.20
CA GLU A 159 17.04 8.32 -17.49
C GLU A 159 15.99 8.27 -18.62
N LYS A 160 15.33 7.13 -18.82
CA LYS A 160 14.26 6.97 -19.79
C LYS A 160 12.94 7.43 -19.18
N GLU A 161 12.13 8.14 -19.97
CA GLU A 161 10.74 8.41 -19.61
C GLU A 161 9.94 7.11 -19.53
N VAL A 162 8.97 7.05 -18.61
CA VAL A 162 8.07 5.90 -18.43
C VAL A 162 6.65 6.33 -18.81
N PHE A 163 5.99 5.55 -19.66
CA PHE A 163 4.59 5.76 -20.05
C PHE A 163 3.69 4.62 -19.57
N SER A 164 2.46 4.96 -19.19
CA SER A 164 1.39 3.99 -18.97
C SER A 164 0.67 3.70 -20.29
N LEU A 165 0.49 2.41 -20.61
CA LEU A 165 -0.29 1.97 -21.77
C LEU A 165 -1.79 1.90 -21.47
N GLU A 166 -2.17 1.89 -20.19
CA GLU A 166 -3.55 1.91 -19.72
C GLU A 166 -3.79 3.09 -18.77
N ASP A 167 -5.04 3.54 -18.71
CA ASP A 167 -5.53 4.34 -17.60
C ASP A 167 -5.78 3.43 -16.38
N LEU A 168 -5.31 3.84 -15.20
CA LEU A 168 -5.40 3.02 -13.99
C LEU A 168 -6.84 2.77 -13.54
N GLU A 169 -7.72 3.77 -13.66
CA GLU A 169 -9.12 3.65 -13.25
C GLU A 169 -9.88 2.72 -14.20
N GLU A 170 -9.69 2.92 -15.51
CA GLU A 170 -10.26 2.04 -16.54
C GLU A 170 -9.75 0.60 -16.40
N SER A 171 -8.44 0.41 -16.22
CA SER A 171 -7.82 -0.92 -16.08
C SER A 171 -8.40 -1.65 -14.87
N ARG A 172 -8.51 -0.99 -13.70
CA ARG A 172 -9.14 -1.59 -12.52
C ARG A 172 -10.62 -1.92 -12.71
N PHE A 173 -11.37 -1.03 -13.35
CA PHE A 173 -12.77 -1.29 -13.68
C PHE A 173 -12.91 -2.54 -14.56
N LEU A 174 -12.10 -2.66 -15.61
CA LEU A 174 -12.12 -3.81 -16.53
C LEU A 174 -11.69 -5.11 -15.82
N VAL A 175 -10.64 -5.06 -15.01
CA VAL A 175 -10.16 -6.21 -14.21
C VAL A 175 -11.23 -6.65 -13.21
N GLY A 176 -11.79 -5.73 -12.42
CA GLY A 176 -12.86 -6.02 -11.46
C GLY A 176 -14.09 -6.61 -12.15
N LYS A 177 -14.49 -6.03 -13.29
CA LYS A 177 -15.57 -6.55 -14.13
C LYS A 177 -15.28 -7.96 -14.63
N ALA A 178 -14.06 -8.26 -15.09
CA ALA A 178 -13.70 -9.59 -15.59
C ALA A 178 -13.90 -10.68 -14.53
N GLN A 179 -13.62 -10.38 -13.25
CA GLN A 179 -13.67 -11.36 -12.15
C GLN A 179 -15.07 -11.94 -11.89
N TYR A 180 -16.15 -11.27 -12.28
CA TYR A 180 -17.53 -11.77 -12.10
C TYR A 180 -17.78 -13.12 -12.77
N ASN A 181 -17.08 -13.41 -13.87
CA ASN A 181 -17.23 -14.66 -14.59
C ASN A 181 -15.86 -15.15 -15.05
N ALA A 182 -14.91 -15.26 -14.12
CA ALA A 182 -13.50 -15.48 -14.45
C ALA A 182 -13.21 -16.85 -15.09
N ARG A 183 -13.85 -17.91 -14.60
CA ARG A 183 -13.50 -19.30 -14.92
C ARG A 183 -14.70 -20.05 -15.49
N LYS A 184 -14.45 -20.94 -16.44
CA LYS A 184 -15.46 -21.91 -16.89
C LYS A 184 -15.84 -22.83 -15.72
N SER A 185 -17.07 -23.33 -15.73
CA SER A 185 -17.52 -24.34 -14.75
C SER A 185 -16.74 -25.65 -14.86
N LYS A 186 -16.25 -25.98 -16.06
CA LYS A 186 -15.32 -27.06 -16.34
C LYS A 186 -14.28 -26.57 -17.33
N ILE A 187 -13.01 -26.83 -17.04
CA ILE A 187 -11.93 -26.58 -17.99
C ILE A 187 -12.02 -27.58 -19.16
N ASP A 188 -11.41 -27.23 -20.29
CA ASP A 188 -11.50 -28.09 -21.47
C ASP A 188 -10.79 -29.45 -21.24
N PRO A 189 -11.30 -30.56 -21.83
CA PRO A 189 -10.80 -31.91 -21.52
C PRO A 189 -9.32 -32.14 -21.77
N TRP A 190 -8.73 -31.42 -22.73
CA TRP A 190 -7.30 -31.56 -23.04
C TRP A 190 -6.43 -30.98 -21.91
N LEU A 191 -6.83 -29.85 -21.32
CA LEU A 191 -6.11 -29.20 -20.24
C LEU A 191 -6.29 -29.98 -18.93
N GLN A 192 -7.48 -30.55 -18.70
CA GLN A 192 -7.73 -31.44 -17.58
C GLN A 192 -6.75 -32.63 -17.57
N LYS A 193 -6.53 -33.28 -18.71
CA LYS A 193 -5.56 -34.39 -18.84
C LYS A 193 -4.12 -33.99 -18.58
N ILE A 194 -3.75 -32.73 -18.80
CA ILE A 194 -2.43 -32.20 -18.44
C ILE A 194 -2.37 -31.99 -16.93
N TYR A 195 -3.41 -31.38 -16.34
CA TYR A 195 -3.49 -31.12 -14.90
C TYR A 195 -3.59 -32.37 -14.03
N GLU A 196 -4.04 -33.50 -14.59
CA GLU A 196 -3.97 -34.82 -13.95
C GLU A 196 -2.53 -35.34 -13.80
N LYS A 197 -1.58 -34.83 -14.58
CA LYS A 197 -0.18 -35.27 -14.61
C LYS A 197 0.80 -34.27 -14.02
N GLU A 198 0.51 -32.99 -14.14
CA GLU A 198 1.39 -31.89 -13.72
C GLU A 198 0.56 -30.77 -13.09
N SER A 199 1.09 -30.10 -12.07
CA SER A 199 0.34 -29.04 -11.40
C SER A 199 0.08 -27.86 -12.35
N PRO A 200 -1.09 -27.20 -12.26
CA PRO A 200 -1.39 -26.03 -13.10
C PRO A 200 -0.31 -24.93 -13.05
N TYR A 201 0.30 -24.79 -11.87
CA TYR A 201 1.39 -23.86 -11.63
C TYR A 201 2.64 -24.21 -12.44
N LEU A 202 3.09 -25.47 -12.42
CA LEU A 202 4.25 -25.91 -13.21
C LEU A 202 3.98 -25.82 -14.71
N VAL A 203 2.77 -26.17 -15.15
CA VAL A 203 2.38 -26.04 -16.56
C VAL A 203 2.50 -24.59 -17.02
N GLN A 204 2.04 -23.63 -16.21
CA GLN A 204 2.15 -22.20 -16.53
C GLN A 204 3.60 -21.73 -16.57
N GLU A 205 4.42 -22.10 -15.57
CA GLU A 205 5.83 -21.73 -15.53
C GLU A 205 6.63 -22.31 -16.69
N ASN A 206 6.41 -23.60 -17.02
CA ASN A 206 7.08 -24.25 -18.14
C ASN A 206 6.65 -23.63 -19.46
N THR A 207 5.36 -23.33 -19.63
CA THR A 207 4.86 -22.63 -20.82
C THR A 207 5.54 -21.27 -21.04
N TYR A 208 5.71 -20.49 -19.96
CA TYR A 208 6.42 -19.21 -20.02
C TYR A 208 7.92 -19.40 -20.28
N ARG A 209 8.54 -20.35 -19.58
CA ARG A 209 9.97 -20.72 -19.72
C ARG A 209 10.32 -21.12 -21.15
N ASP A 210 9.43 -21.86 -21.80
CA ASP A 210 9.55 -22.33 -23.17
C ASP A 210 9.10 -21.27 -24.19
N ARG A 211 8.71 -20.07 -23.72
CA ARG A 211 8.27 -18.92 -24.54
C ARG A 211 7.10 -19.26 -25.47
N ASN A 212 6.28 -20.22 -25.04
CA ASN A 212 5.19 -20.75 -25.85
C ASN A 212 3.92 -19.92 -25.64
N LEU A 213 3.92 -18.71 -26.21
CA LEU A 213 2.78 -17.79 -26.11
C LEU A 213 1.47 -18.41 -26.64
N LYS A 214 1.54 -19.26 -27.67
CA LYS A 214 0.36 -19.92 -28.24
C LYS A 214 -0.26 -20.92 -27.26
N LEU A 215 0.57 -21.70 -26.56
CA LEU A 215 0.09 -22.60 -25.50
C LEU A 215 -0.44 -21.80 -24.31
N LEU A 216 0.21 -20.68 -23.95
CA LEU A 216 -0.27 -19.78 -22.90
C LEU A 216 -1.69 -19.28 -23.19
N ASP A 217 -1.93 -18.83 -24.42
CA ASP A 217 -3.27 -18.43 -24.87
C ASP A 217 -4.26 -19.60 -24.81
N SER A 218 -3.87 -20.76 -25.33
CA SER A 218 -4.69 -21.99 -25.33
C SER A 218 -5.12 -22.38 -23.92
N ILE A 219 -4.21 -22.33 -22.93
CA ILE A 219 -4.50 -22.59 -21.52
C ILE A 219 -5.53 -21.56 -21.00
N GLY A 220 -5.36 -20.29 -21.35
CA GLY A 220 -6.30 -19.22 -21.04
C GLY A 220 -7.69 -19.49 -21.65
N GLU A 221 -7.78 -19.86 -22.92
CA GLU A 221 -9.05 -20.20 -23.58
C GLU A 221 -9.74 -21.39 -22.92
N ALA A 222 -8.96 -22.40 -22.51
CA ALA A 222 -9.46 -23.61 -21.90
C ALA A 222 -9.93 -23.40 -20.45
N THR A 223 -9.41 -22.37 -19.77
CA THR A 223 -9.69 -22.11 -18.35
C THR A 223 -10.73 -21.02 -18.15
N ASN A 224 -10.65 -19.94 -18.94
CA ASN A 224 -11.42 -18.73 -18.74
C ASN A 224 -12.67 -18.67 -19.61
N THR A 225 -13.68 -17.93 -19.15
CA THR A 225 -14.83 -17.64 -19.99
C THR A 225 -14.49 -16.59 -21.05
N GLU A 226 -15.28 -16.52 -22.12
CA GLU A 226 -15.16 -15.45 -23.12
C GLU A 226 -15.36 -14.07 -22.48
N PHE A 227 -16.28 -13.95 -21.52
CA PHE A 227 -16.52 -12.70 -20.79
C PHE A 227 -15.28 -12.23 -20.02
N PHE A 228 -14.56 -13.15 -19.37
CA PHE A 228 -13.30 -12.83 -18.70
C PHE A 228 -12.25 -12.36 -19.71
N ARG A 229 -12.04 -13.11 -20.80
CA ARG A 229 -11.02 -12.75 -21.81
C ARG A 229 -11.32 -11.43 -22.50
N GLU A 230 -12.59 -11.14 -22.77
CA GLU A 230 -13.02 -9.85 -23.35
C GLU A 230 -12.62 -8.66 -22.48
N HIS A 231 -12.78 -8.74 -21.16
CA HIS A 231 -12.50 -7.63 -20.25
C HIS A 231 -11.08 -7.63 -19.68
N MET A 232 -10.51 -8.80 -19.37
CA MET A 232 -9.16 -8.95 -18.83
C MET A 232 -8.08 -8.77 -19.91
N LEU A 233 -8.37 -9.14 -21.16
CA LEU A 233 -7.39 -9.12 -22.25
C LEU A 233 -7.84 -8.24 -23.42
N TYR A 234 -8.96 -8.53 -24.09
CA TYR A 234 -9.19 -7.98 -25.44
C TYR A 234 -9.42 -6.47 -25.49
N LYS A 235 -10.26 -5.93 -24.60
CA LYS A 235 -10.48 -4.47 -24.51
C LYS A 235 -9.19 -3.74 -24.11
N ARG A 236 -8.49 -4.30 -23.11
CA ARG A 236 -7.20 -3.82 -22.62
C ARG A 236 -6.13 -3.82 -23.72
N ASN A 237 -6.04 -4.90 -24.50
CA ASN A 237 -5.15 -5.04 -25.66
C ASN A 237 -5.41 -3.95 -26.71
N ALA A 238 -6.68 -3.69 -27.03
CA ALA A 238 -7.05 -2.67 -28.00
C ALA A 238 -6.62 -1.27 -27.53
N ASN A 239 -6.85 -0.94 -26.25
CA ASN A 239 -6.43 0.32 -25.64
C ASN A 239 -4.90 0.45 -25.63
N MET A 240 -4.18 -0.55 -25.11
CA MET A 240 -2.72 -0.54 -25.06
C MET A 240 -2.08 -0.43 -26.46
N VAL A 241 -2.63 -1.13 -27.46
CA VAL A 241 -2.17 -1.02 -28.86
C VAL A 241 -2.43 0.37 -29.41
N HIS A 242 -3.57 1.00 -29.09
CA HIS A 242 -3.85 2.38 -29.50
C HIS A 242 -2.84 3.37 -28.90
N VAL A 243 -2.58 3.28 -27.60
CA VAL A 243 -1.61 4.15 -26.92
C VAL A 243 -0.20 3.94 -27.46
N MET A 244 0.24 2.68 -27.60
CA MET A 244 1.57 2.35 -28.10
C MET A 244 1.73 2.74 -29.58
N ASP A 245 0.72 2.54 -30.43
CA ASP A 245 0.71 2.99 -31.83
C ASP A 245 1.01 4.48 -31.94
N ASN A 246 0.35 5.32 -31.14
CA ASN A 246 0.61 6.76 -31.10
C ASN A 246 2.02 7.08 -30.58
N LEU A 247 2.47 6.42 -29.50
CA LEU A 247 3.76 6.68 -28.89
C LEU A 247 4.92 6.34 -29.84
N MET A 248 4.85 5.19 -30.51
CA MET A 248 5.88 4.71 -31.43
C MET A 248 6.11 5.63 -32.62
N GLN A 249 5.11 6.43 -33.04
CA GLN A 249 5.28 7.40 -34.14
C GLN A 249 6.30 8.50 -33.83
N THR A 250 6.59 8.75 -32.56
CA THR A 250 7.48 9.84 -32.13
C THR A 250 8.70 9.36 -31.35
N LYS A 251 8.65 8.16 -30.75
CA LYS A 251 9.70 7.62 -29.89
C LYS A 251 9.95 6.15 -30.15
N THR A 252 11.17 5.72 -29.88
CA THR A 252 11.53 4.29 -29.84
C THR A 252 11.12 3.72 -28.47
N VAL A 253 10.18 2.77 -28.43
CA VAL A 253 9.57 2.28 -27.19
C VAL A 253 10.08 0.89 -26.83
N PHE A 254 10.42 0.66 -25.56
CA PHE A 254 10.51 -0.67 -24.96
C PHE A 254 9.28 -0.91 -24.08
N ALA A 255 8.32 -1.72 -24.54
CA ALA A 255 7.10 -2.01 -23.81
C ALA A 255 7.20 -3.32 -23.02
N GLY A 256 6.76 -3.32 -21.77
CA GLY A 256 6.52 -4.52 -20.95
C GLY A 256 5.04 -4.71 -20.67
N VAL A 257 4.46 -5.81 -21.16
CA VAL A 257 3.05 -6.18 -20.90
C VAL A 257 2.99 -7.66 -20.53
N GLY A 258 2.01 -8.08 -19.74
CA GLY A 258 1.84 -9.48 -19.36
C GLY A 258 1.78 -10.38 -20.60
N ALA A 259 2.51 -11.49 -20.60
CA ALA A 259 2.66 -12.37 -21.76
C ALA A 259 1.32 -12.87 -22.34
N ALA A 260 0.27 -12.94 -21.52
CA ALA A 260 -1.09 -13.30 -21.95
C ALA A 260 -1.74 -12.27 -22.88
N HIS A 261 -1.25 -11.03 -22.93
CA HIS A 261 -1.74 -9.97 -23.81
C HIS A 261 -1.23 -10.09 -25.26
N LEU A 262 -0.13 -10.82 -25.48
CA LEU A 262 0.54 -10.89 -26.78
C LEU A 262 -0.11 -11.83 -27.81
N PRO A 263 -0.46 -13.09 -27.49
CA PRO A 263 -0.92 -14.09 -28.46
C PRO A 263 -2.42 -13.99 -28.80
N GLY A 264 -2.82 -14.71 -29.85
CA GLY A 264 -4.22 -14.85 -30.28
C GLY A 264 -4.67 -13.79 -31.31
N GLU A 265 -5.84 -13.97 -31.90
CA GLU A 265 -6.37 -13.08 -32.96
C GLU A 265 -6.66 -11.65 -32.49
N LYS A 266 -6.94 -11.51 -31.19
CA LYS A 266 -7.14 -10.26 -30.47
C LYS A 266 -5.94 -9.92 -29.54
N GLY A 267 -4.83 -10.63 -29.70
CA GLY A 267 -3.56 -10.34 -29.02
C GLY A 267 -2.86 -9.13 -29.61
N MET A 268 -2.06 -8.44 -28.82
CA MET A 268 -1.38 -7.21 -29.25
C MET A 268 -0.51 -7.42 -30.50
N LEU A 269 0.20 -8.56 -30.61
CA LEU A 269 1.04 -8.85 -31.77
C LEU A 269 0.24 -8.87 -33.08
N GLU A 270 -0.95 -9.47 -33.05
CA GLU A 270 -1.81 -9.55 -34.22
C GLU A 270 -2.52 -8.22 -34.51
N LEU A 271 -2.89 -7.47 -33.47
CA LEU A 271 -3.46 -6.13 -33.62
C LEU A 271 -2.46 -5.16 -34.29
N PHE A 272 -1.16 -5.24 -33.96
CA PHE A 272 -0.14 -4.47 -34.67
C PHE A 272 0.01 -4.88 -36.14
N ARG A 273 0.01 -6.19 -36.45
CA ARG A 273 0.03 -6.66 -37.85
C ARG A 273 -1.17 -6.15 -38.65
N LYS A 274 -2.37 -6.20 -38.07
CA LYS A 274 -3.60 -5.67 -38.68
C LYS A 274 -3.55 -4.15 -38.91
N LYS A 275 -2.79 -3.42 -38.09
CA LYS A 275 -2.50 -1.99 -38.27
C LYS A 275 -1.43 -1.69 -39.34
N GLY A 276 -0.83 -2.71 -39.96
CA GLY A 276 0.17 -2.55 -41.02
C GLY A 276 1.62 -2.60 -40.55
N TYR A 277 1.87 -2.90 -39.27
CA TYR A 277 3.23 -3.07 -38.76
C TYR A 277 3.80 -4.44 -39.13
N THR A 278 5.12 -4.47 -39.31
CA THR A 278 5.91 -5.70 -39.34
C THR A 278 6.25 -6.08 -37.91
N VAL A 279 5.89 -7.31 -37.50
CA VAL A 279 6.13 -7.82 -36.15
C VAL A 279 6.98 -9.09 -36.22
N LYS A 280 8.20 -9.03 -35.68
CA LYS A 280 9.20 -10.11 -35.76
C LYS A 280 9.63 -10.59 -34.37
N PRO A 281 9.74 -11.92 -34.14
CA PRO A 281 10.29 -12.42 -32.89
C PRO A 281 11.79 -12.14 -32.83
N LEU A 282 12.29 -11.75 -31.65
CA LEU A 282 13.71 -11.62 -31.36
C LEU A 282 14.14 -12.69 -30.37
N LEU A 283 15.27 -13.35 -30.64
CA LEU A 283 15.81 -14.43 -29.81
C LEU A 283 17.33 -14.29 -29.79
N SER A 284 17.93 -14.47 -28.63
CA SER A 284 19.36 -14.72 -28.50
C SER A 284 19.61 -15.71 -27.37
N GLU A 285 20.85 -16.15 -27.20
CA GLU A 285 21.22 -16.86 -25.97
C GLU A 285 21.29 -15.85 -24.81
N GLN A 286 21.09 -16.34 -23.60
CA GLN A 286 21.47 -15.63 -22.39
C GLN A 286 22.95 -15.91 -22.14
N THR A 287 23.80 -14.90 -22.27
CA THR A 287 25.23 -15.04 -21.99
C THR A 287 25.62 -14.24 -20.75
N GLU A 288 26.90 -14.28 -20.38
CA GLU A 288 27.43 -13.42 -19.33
C GLU A 288 27.26 -11.92 -19.64
N VAL A 289 27.03 -11.53 -20.90
CA VAL A 289 26.76 -10.13 -21.28
C VAL A 289 25.43 -9.66 -20.71
N GLY A 290 24.34 -10.39 -20.96
CA GLY A 290 23.02 -10.06 -20.43
C GLY A 290 23.02 -10.07 -18.89
N LYS A 291 23.68 -11.06 -18.29
CA LYS A 291 23.84 -11.12 -16.83
C LYS A 291 24.60 -9.91 -16.28
N ALA A 292 25.75 -9.55 -16.84
CA ALA A 292 26.51 -8.38 -16.41
C ALA A 292 25.71 -7.08 -16.57
N LYS A 293 24.90 -6.94 -17.63
CA LYS A 293 24.01 -5.79 -17.80
C LYS A 293 22.90 -5.73 -16.75
N LYS A 294 22.31 -6.88 -16.40
CA LYS A 294 21.35 -6.98 -15.30
C LYS A 294 21.99 -6.54 -13.98
N ASP A 295 23.12 -7.16 -13.63
CA ASP A 295 23.84 -6.90 -12.39
C ASP A 295 24.23 -5.41 -12.29
N ALA A 296 24.71 -4.81 -13.39
CA ALA A 296 25.02 -3.38 -13.44
C ALA A 296 23.80 -2.46 -13.18
N ILE A 297 22.61 -2.84 -13.64
CA ILE A 297 21.37 -2.10 -13.36
C ILE A 297 20.96 -2.26 -11.90
N GLU A 298 21.12 -3.44 -11.31
CA GLU A 298 20.78 -3.71 -9.92
C GLU A 298 21.78 -3.09 -8.94
N ASP A 299 23.06 -3.04 -9.29
CA ASP A 299 24.14 -2.41 -8.50
C ASP A 299 24.08 -0.88 -8.54
N TYR A 300 23.61 -0.30 -9.64
CA TYR A 300 23.51 1.15 -9.77
C TYR A 300 22.37 1.70 -8.93
N ILE A 301 22.69 2.62 -8.01
CA ILE A 301 21.71 3.40 -7.25
C ILE A 301 21.57 4.75 -7.95
N LEU A 302 20.37 5.07 -8.42
CA LEU A 302 20.06 6.41 -8.92
C LEU A 302 19.88 7.32 -7.70
N PRO A 303 20.64 8.42 -7.56
CA PRO A 303 20.40 9.39 -6.50
C PRO A 303 18.99 9.98 -6.65
N GLU A 304 18.07 9.56 -5.78
CA GLU A 304 16.69 10.06 -5.79
C GLU A 304 16.59 11.31 -4.91
N LYS A 305 15.83 12.29 -5.39
CA LYS A 305 15.63 13.52 -4.64
C LYS A 305 14.58 13.28 -3.57
N THR A 306 14.98 13.41 -2.31
CA THR A 306 14.04 13.48 -1.20
C THR A 306 13.45 14.89 -1.07
N THR A 307 12.29 14.96 -0.44
CA THR A 307 11.62 16.21 -0.10
C THR A 307 11.21 16.19 1.37
N LEU A 308 11.29 17.35 2.02
CA LEU A 308 10.87 17.50 3.41
C LEU A 308 9.34 17.40 3.47
N ASN A 309 8.84 16.35 4.11
CA ASN A 309 7.42 16.13 4.36
C ASN A 309 7.16 16.05 5.86
N SER A 310 5.94 16.41 6.27
CA SER A 310 5.51 16.37 7.67
C SER A 310 4.36 15.38 7.85
N THR A 311 4.25 14.79 9.04
CA THR A 311 3.03 14.06 9.43
C THR A 311 1.84 15.02 9.53
N PRO A 312 0.58 14.57 9.38
CA PRO A 312 -0.60 15.47 9.38
C PRO A 312 -0.73 16.36 10.63
N ASP A 313 -0.24 15.89 11.78
CA ASP A 313 -0.19 16.66 13.04
C ASP A 313 1.00 17.62 13.17
N GLN A 314 1.84 17.68 12.13
CA GLN A 314 3.13 18.39 12.10
C GLN A 314 4.07 17.97 13.23
N PHE A 315 3.90 16.76 13.78
CA PHE A 315 4.73 16.28 14.88
C PHE A 315 6.12 15.90 14.42
N ILE A 316 6.25 15.25 13.25
CA ILE A 316 7.52 14.87 12.63
C ILE A 316 7.64 15.58 11.29
N SER A 317 8.80 16.14 10.98
CA SER A 317 9.18 16.45 9.60
C SER A 317 10.47 15.74 9.23
N ILE A 318 10.51 15.15 8.04
CA ILE A 318 11.60 14.30 7.56
C ILE A 318 11.68 14.31 6.03
N ASN A 319 12.90 14.27 5.50
CA ASN A 319 13.15 14.02 4.09
C ASN A 319 12.66 12.61 3.72
N SER A 320 11.82 12.54 2.69
CA SER A 320 11.18 11.31 2.22
C SER A 320 11.08 11.29 0.69
N PHE A 321 10.93 10.10 0.12
CA PHE A 321 10.86 9.87 -1.34
C PHE A 321 9.51 10.27 -1.93
N THR A 322 8.46 10.15 -1.14
CA THR A 322 7.10 10.57 -1.46
C THR A 322 6.50 11.35 -0.30
N GLU A 323 5.31 11.90 -0.48
CA GLU A 323 4.47 12.33 0.65
C GLU A 323 4.28 11.17 1.66
N LEU A 324 4.04 11.50 2.93
CA LEU A 324 3.85 10.53 4.00
C LEU A 324 2.38 10.08 4.05
N PHE A 325 2.08 8.94 3.45
CA PHE A 325 0.73 8.36 3.45
C PHE A 325 0.39 7.74 4.82
N GLU A 326 -0.59 8.31 5.54
CA GLU A 326 -1.00 7.86 6.88
C GLU A 326 -2.02 6.71 6.83
N PHE A 327 -1.68 5.61 7.49
CA PHE A 327 -2.60 4.51 7.74
C PHE A 327 -2.74 4.30 9.25
N ALA A 328 -3.96 4.12 9.72
CA ALA A 328 -4.25 3.98 11.15
C ALA A 328 -4.94 2.64 11.43
N TYR A 329 -4.36 1.87 12.35
CA TYR A 329 -4.87 0.59 12.78
C TYR A 329 -4.69 0.41 14.30
N GLY A 330 -5.79 0.51 15.05
CA GLY A 330 -5.75 0.34 16.50
C GLY A 330 -4.95 1.47 17.16
N SER A 331 -3.98 1.14 18.00
CA SER A 331 -3.08 2.11 18.67
C SER A 331 -1.92 2.58 17.77
N GLN A 332 -1.77 2.00 16.58
CA GLN A 332 -0.66 2.21 15.65
C GLN A 332 -1.06 3.11 14.49
N LYS A 333 -0.21 4.10 14.22
CA LYS A 333 -0.19 4.86 12.96
C LYS A 333 1.06 4.48 12.20
N TYR A 334 0.94 4.21 10.91
CA TYR A 334 2.10 3.95 10.08
C TYR A 334 2.09 4.78 8.80
N TYR A 335 3.28 5.21 8.41
CA TYR A 335 3.55 5.99 7.21
C TYR A 335 4.54 5.24 6.34
N ILE A 336 4.40 5.43 5.02
CA ILE A 336 5.17 4.74 4.00
C ILE A 336 5.61 5.75 2.95
N SER A 337 6.86 5.65 2.54
CA SER A 337 7.44 6.41 1.44
C SER A 337 8.38 5.46 0.67
N PRO A 338 7.95 4.87 -0.45
CA PRO A 338 8.79 3.97 -1.23
C PRO A 338 9.67 4.73 -2.23
N ASP A 339 10.93 4.30 -2.36
CA ASP A 339 11.76 4.60 -3.52
C ASP A 339 11.58 3.45 -4.54
N MET A 340 10.60 3.65 -5.44
CA MET A 340 10.25 2.66 -6.46
C MET A 340 11.41 2.40 -7.42
N THR A 341 12.28 3.39 -7.66
CA THR A 341 13.39 3.31 -8.62
C THR A 341 14.53 2.42 -8.11
N ASN A 342 14.87 2.54 -6.83
CA ASN A 342 15.99 1.80 -6.24
C ASN A 342 15.55 0.58 -5.44
N GLY A 343 14.23 0.35 -5.29
CA GLY A 343 13.73 -0.77 -4.50
C GLY A 343 13.96 -0.58 -3.00
N ALA A 344 14.01 0.66 -2.54
CA ALA A 344 14.19 1.03 -1.13
C ALA A 344 12.91 1.64 -0.57
N TYR A 345 12.84 1.81 0.75
CA TYR A 345 11.68 2.41 1.39
C TYR A 345 12.01 3.01 2.76
N LEU A 346 11.23 4.03 3.10
CA LEU A 346 11.14 4.64 4.42
C LEU A 346 9.77 4.30 5.03
N THR A 347 9.75 3.87 6.28
CA THR A 347 8.53 3.77 7.09
C THR A 347 8.68 4.48 8.42
N ILE A 348 7.55 4.96 8.94
CA ILE A 348 7.45 5.54 10.27
C ILE A 348 6.28 4.84 10.97
N ASN A 349 6.52 4.19 12.10
CA ASN A 349 5.47 3.63 12.94
C ASN A 349 5.40 4.43 14.23
N ARG A 350 4.21 4.86 14.63
CA ARG A 350 3.96 5.63 15.85
C ARG A 350 2.94 4.91 16.70
N PHE A 351 3.26 4.73 17.97
CA PHE A 351 2.41 4.08 18.96
C PHE A 351 2.10 5.09 20.05
N ASN A 352 0.83 5.46 20.20
CA ASN A 352 0.40 6.24 21.35
C ASN A 352 0.62 5.42 22.63
N THR A 353 1.28 5.95 23.66
CA THR A 353 1.54 5.17 24.87
C THR A 353 0.43 5.25 25.90
N PHE A 354 -0.29 6.38 26.00
CA PHE A 354 -1.38 6.56 26.98
C PHE A 354 -0.98 6.34 28.45
N GLU A 355 0.31 6.47 28.79
CA GLU A 355 0.87 6.28 30.15
C GLU A 355 0.25 7.19 31.22
N TYR A 356 -0.51 8.22 30.82
CA TYR A 356 -1.22 9.12 31.73
C TYR A 356 -2.56 8.56 32.22
N LEU A 357 -3.08 7.52 31.58
CA LEU A 357 -4.22 6.73 32.03
C LEU A 357 -3.73 5.52 32.82
N PRO A 358 -4.61 4.88 33.63
CA PRO A 358 -4.30 3.61 34.28
C PRO A 358 -3.81 2.58 33.26
N HIS A 359 -2.66 1.97 33.55
CA HIS A 359 -2.04 0.94 32.72
C HIS A 359 -1.16 0.05 33.62
N GLU A 360 -0.92 -1.20 33.20
CA GLU A 360 -0.17 -2.16 34.01
C GLU A 360 1.36 -2.07 33.84
N LYS A 361 1.84 -1.65 32.67
CA LYS A 361 3.25 -1.72 32.29
C LYS A 361 3.70 -0.52 31.48
N ASP A 362 4.73 0.17 31.96
CA ASP A 362 5.39 1.24 31.20
C ASP A 362 6.12 0.69 29.96
N ILE A 363 6.22 1.52 28.92
CA ILE A 363 7.06 1.24 27.75
C ILE A 363 8.34 2.06 27.84
N THR A 364 9.45 1.39 28.14
CA THR A 364 10.76 2.05 28.30
C THR A 364 11.72 1.71 27.16
N LEU A 365 12.63 2.63 26.84
CA LEU A 365 13.68 2.39 25.86
C LEU A 365 14.65 1.31 26.32
N GLU A 366 14.95 1.23 27.62
CA GLU A 366 15.76 0.15 28.19
C GLU A 366 15.15 -1.22 27.89
N ARG A 367 13.84 -1.35 28.14
CA ARG A 367 13.11 -2.58 27.89
C ARG A 367 13.08 -2.96 26.41
N LEU A 368 12.84 -1.98 25.52
CA LEU A 368 12.89 -2.23 24.07
C LEU A 368 14.30 -2.60 23.62
N ASN A 369 15.34 -1.97 24.18
CA ASN A 369 16.75 -2.21 23.86
C ASN A 369 17.18 -3.65 24.14
N ASP A 370 16.66 -4.27 25.21
CA ASP A 370 16.94 -5.65 25.59
C ASP A 370 16.52 -6.64 24.49
N PHE A 371 15.46 -6.33 23.74
CA PHE A 371 14.91 -7.20 22.71
C PHE A 371 15.42 -6.92 21.30
N LEU A 372 16.16 -5.83 21.07
CA LEU A 372 16.65 -5.50 19.73
C LEU A 372 17.53 -6.60 19.14
N PHE A 373 18.23 -7.39 19.97
CA PHE A 373 18.98 -8.55 19.52
C PHE A 373 18.09 -9.64 18.87
N GLU A 374 16.86 -9.81 19.35
CA GLU A 374 15.88 -10.77 18.81
C GLU A 374 15.05 -10.18 17.66
N ASP A 375 14.81 -8.87 17.71
CA ASP A 375 13.80 -8.21 16.87
C ASP A 375 14.39 -7.57 15.60
N ILE A 376 15.69 -7.27 15.57
CA ILE A 376 16.38 -6.72 14.40
C ILE A 376 16.88 -7.85 13.49
N PRO A 377 16.57 -7.84 12.18
CA PRO A 377 16.97 -8.93 11.28
C PRO A 377 18.47 -8.90 10.95
N GLY A 378 19.09 -10.08 10.95
CA GLY A 378 20.50 -10.23 10.60
C GLY A 378 21.43 -9.76 11.71
N ASP A 379 22.55 -9.14 11.33
CA ASP A 379 23.58 -8.73 12.28
C ASP A 379 23.47 -7.22 12.57
N ILE A 380 23.42 -6.85 13.86
CA ILE A 380 23.52 -5.46 14.29
C ILE A 380 24.99 -5.02 14.12
N ILE A 381 25.20 -4.06 13.21
CA ILE A 381 26.52 -3.51 12.89
C ILE A 381 26.87 -2.38 13.85
N LYS A 382 25.89 -1.53 14.18
CA LYS A 382 26.08 -0.38 15.06
C LYS A 382 24.81 -0.14 15.87
N LYS A 383 24.97 0.19 17.14
CA LYS A 383 23.89 0.62 18.03
C LYS A 383 24.36 1.83 18.84
N GLU A 384 23.57 2.89 18.84
CA GLU A 384 23.92 4.17 19.48
C GLU A 384 22.72 4.74 20.23
N GLU A 385 22.98 5.43 21.34
CA GLU A 385 21.97 6.22 22.04
C GLU A 385 21.75 7.55 21.31
N ILE A 386 20.49 7.95 21.18
CA ILE A 386 20.10 9.25 20.65
C ILE A 386 19.66 10.13 21.82
N THR A 387 20.28 11.28 21.98
CA THR A 387 19.96 12.25 23.05
C THR A 387 19.41 13.57 22.51
N SER A 388 19.51 13.82 21.20
CA SER A 388 18.95 15.01 20.57
C SER A 388 17.44 14.88 20.35
N HIS A 389 16.70 15.96 20.62
CA HIS A 389 15.23 16.09 20.54
C HIS A 389 14.46 15.24 21.56
N TYR A 390 14.60 13.91 21.48
CA TYR A 390 14.01 12.94 22.38
C TYR A 390 14.98 11.78 22.61
N PRO A 391 14.96 11.13 23.78
CA PRO A 391 15.74 9.94 24.00
C PRO A 391 15.34 8.86 23.00
N GLY A 392 16.33 8.11 22.51
CA GLY A 392 16.11 7.07 21.53
C GLY A 392 17.31 6.16 21.28
N ILE A 393 17.15 5.25 20.33
CA ILE A 393 18.15 4.26 19.95
C ILE A 393 18.28 4.27 18.43
N SER A 394 19.50 4.43 17.93
CA SER A 394 19.84 4.23 16.53
C SER A 394 20.41 2.83 16.35
N VAL A 395 19.93 2.09 15.36
CA VAL A 395 20.43 0.75 15.00
C VAL A 395 20.71 0.70 13.51
N LEU A 396 21.94 0.34 13.14
CA LEU A 396 22.30 -0.05 11.79
C LEU A 396 22.53 -1.57 11.78
N ASN A 397 21.84 -2.28 10.92
CA ASN A 397 22.00 -3.73 10.74
C ASN A 397 22.21 -4.11 9.28
N LYS A 398 22.76 -5.30 9.10
CA LYS A 398 22.91 -5.96 7.80
C LYS A 398 22.12 -7.26 7.83
N THR A 399 21.16 -7.40 6.93
CA THR A 399 20.35 -8.63 6.82
C THR A 399 21.21 -9.80 6.34
N LYS A 400 20.68 -11.03 6.47
CA LYS A 400 21.35 -12.23 5.92
C LYS A 400 21.52 -12.21 4.39
N LYS A 401 20.75 -11.36 3.69
CA LYS A 401 20.87 -11.14 2.24
C LYS A 401 21.95 -10.13 1.87
N GLY A 402 22.52 -9.43 2.85
CA GLY A 402 23.53 -8.42 2.65
C GLY A 402 22.98 -7.00 2.51
N ASP A 403 21.66 -6.81 2.64
CA ASP A 403 21.01 -5.50 2.60
C ASP A 403 21.15 -4.77 3.93
N TYR A 404 21.47 -3.48 3.89
CA TYR A 404 21.52 -2.65 5.08
C TYR A 404 20.13 -2.08 5.42
N GLN A 405 19.89 -1.92 6.72
CA GLN A 405 18.72 -1.23 7.26
C GLN A 405 19.14 -0.33 8.41
N LYS A 406 18.42 0.78 8.60
CA LYS A 406 18.62 1.68 9.74
C LYS A 406 17.31 1.99 10.43
N TYR A 407 17.36 1.96 11.76
CA TYR A 407 16.24 2.22 12.65
C TYR A 407 16.58 3.36 13.58
N HIS A 408 15.71 4.35 13.72
CA HIS A 408 15.68 5.23 14.89
C HIS A 408 14.41 4.94 15.69
N ILE A 409 14.58 4.58 16.96
CA ILE A 409 13.48 4.27 17.90
C ILE A 409 13.49 5.35 18.98
N TYR A 410 12.47 6.22 19.00
CA TYR A 410 12.35 7.32 19.94
C TYR A 410 11.26 7.06 20.98
N LYS A 411 11.47 7.55 22.20
CA LYS A 411 10.40 7.69 23.21
C LYS A 411 10.13 9.17 23.43
N THR A 412 8.92 9.58 23.09
CA THR A 412 8.38 10.90 23.42
C THR A 412 7.45 10.79 24.63
N PRO A 413 7.00 11.91 25.22
CA PRO A 413 5.98 11.90 26.25
C PRO A 413 4.66 11.21 25.85
N LEU A 414 4.27 11.24 24.57
CA LEU A 414 2.96 10.73 24.11
C LEU A 414 3.05 9.46 23.28
N GLU A 415 4.21 9.17 22.68
CA GLU A 415 4.37 8.10 21.69
C GLU A 415 5.74 7.41 21.75
N VAL A 416 5.77 6.15 21.31
CA VAL A 416 6.97 5.49 20.77
C VAL A 416 6.97 5.62 19.24
N ILE A 417 8.10 6.01 18.66
CA ILE A 417 8.24 6.27 17.22
C ILE A 417 9.37 5.41 16.66
N ILE A 418 9.10 4.62 15.63
CA ILE A 418 10.08 3.79 14.93
C ILE A 418 10.19 4.29 13.49
N VAL A 419 11.31 4.90 13.15
CA VAL A 419 11.66 5.29 11.77
C VAL A 419 12.58 4.22 11.20
N LYS A 420 12.22 3.62 10.07
CA LYS A 420 13.00 2.55 9.41
C LYS A 420 13.29 2.93 7.96
N LEU A 421 14.57 2.94 7.60
CA LEU A 421 15.06 3.02 6.22
C LEU A 421 15.64 1.67 5.82
N ALA A 422 15.19 1.12 4.71
CA ALA A 422 15.67 -0.16 4.19
C ALA A 422 15.82 -0.10 2.67
N GLY A 423 16.83 -0.76 2.14
CA GLY A 423 17.08 -0.83 0.70
C GLY A 423 18.12 -1.90 0.36
N PRO A 424 18.26 -2.25 -0.92
CA PRO A 424 19.17 -3.30 -1.34
C PRO A 424 20.63 -2.90 -1.10
N LYS A 425 21.46 -3.87 -0.74
CA LYS A 425 22.91 -3.72 -0.59
C LYS A 425 23.26 -2.51 0.27
N ASP A 426 24.16 -1.65 -0.20
CA ASP A 426 24.70 -0.49 0.52
C ASP A 426 23.82 0.77 0.38
N TYR A 427 22.60 0.67 -0.17
CA TYR A 427 21.71 1.83 -0.37
C TYR A 427 21.56 2.69 0.88
N VAL A 428 21.28 2.05 2.02
CA VAL A 428 21.09 2.76 3.30
C VAL A 428 22.34 3.51 3.72
N LEU A 429 23.52 2.94 3.53
CA LEU A 429 24.79 3.60 3.89
C LEU A 429 25.00 4.90 3.10
N ASN A 430 24.48 4.97 1.88
CA ASN A 430 24.61 6.14 1.01
C ASN A 430 23.53 7.20 1.27
N GLN A 431 22.34 6.79 1.73
CA GLN A 431 21.16 7.66 1.85
C GLN A 431 20.82 8.05 3.30
N GLU A 432 21.31 7.33 4.31
CA GLU A 432 20.83 7.48 5.69
C GLU A 432 20.98 8.91 6.24
N ALA A 433 22.07 9.62 5.92
CA ALA A 433 22.32 10.96 6.45
C ALA A 433 21.24 11.96 6.01
N ASP A 434 20.89 11.97 4.72
CA ASP A 434 19.87 12.88 4.18
C ASP A 434 18.50 12.68 4.84
N ILE A 435 18.17 11.45 5.21
CA ILE A 435 16.89 11.12 5.85
C ILE A 435 16.96 11.39 7.36
N PHE A 436 17.90 10.76 8.08
CA PHE A 436 17.90 10.80 9.54
C PHE A 436 18.39 12.13 10.13
N ASP A 437 19.29 12.86 9.45
CA ASP A 437 19.75 14.18 9.92
C ASP A 437 18.69 15.27 9.67
N SER A 438 17.71 15.01 8.79
CA SER A 438 16.60 15.92 8.51
C SER A 438 15.46 15.86 9.54
N ILE A 439 15.47 14.84 10.43
CA ILE A 439 14.37 14.59 11.35
C ILE A 439 14.24 15.76 12.33
N THR A 440 13.07 16.37 12.33
CA THR A 440 12.68 17.35 13.33
C THR A 440 11.39 16.92 14.00
N PHE A 441 11.25 17.30 15.27
CA PHE A 441 10.06 17.02 16.06
C PHE A 441 9.43 18.29 16.60
N LYS A 442 8.11 18.25 16.79
CA LYS A 442 7.41 19.22 17.63
C LYS A 442 7.94 19.14 19.06
N THR A 443 8.14 20.29 19.68
CA THR A 443 8.72 20.42 21.03
C THR A 443 7.64 20.68 22.08
N PRO A 444 7.83 20.21 23.33
CA PRO A 444 6.89 20.49 24.40
C PRO A 444 6.74 21.99 24.66
N THR A 445 5.52 22.44 24.87
CA THR A 445 5.18 23.85 25.16
C THR A 445 3.99 23.91 26.11
N SER A 446 3.89 25.00 26.86
CA SER A 446 2.73 25.29 27.72
C SER A 446 1.63 26.09 27.01
N GLU A 447 1.85 26.45 25.75
CA GLU A 447 0.89 27.21 24.95
C GLU A 447 -0.31 26.37 24.53
N PHE A 448 -1.44 27.05 24.40
CA PHE A 448 -2.68 26.51 23.85
C PHE A 448 -3.02 27.21 22.53
N GLU A 449 -3.76 26.52 21.68
CA GLU A 449 -4.36 27.08 20.48
C GLU A 449 -5.77 26.55 20.27
N ASN A 450 -6.55 27.28 19.48
CA ASN A 450 -7.89 26.83 19.10
C ASN A 450 -7.76 25.82 17.96
N PHE A 451 -7.77 24.54 18.31
CA PHE A 451 -7.80 23.44 17.35
C PHE A 451 -9.16 23.41 16.66
N THR A 452 -9.18 23.38 15.33
CA THR A 452 -10.39 23.19 14.53
C THR A 452 -10.29 21.86 13.80
N SER A 453 -11.32 21.03 13.91
CA SER A 453 -11.35 19.74 13.24
C SER A 453 -11.42 19.88 11.72
N ASN A 454 -11.03 18.83 11.00
CA ASN A 454 -11.29 18.74 9.57
C ASN A 454 -12.77 18.92 9.24
N TYR A 455 -13.02 19.46 8.04
CA TYR A 455 -14.35 19.89 7.59
C TYR A 455 -15.04 20.89 8.53
N ASN A 456 -14.29 21.58 9.40
CA ASN A 456 -14.82 22.61 10.30
C ASN A 456 -16.02 22.10 11.14
N LYS A 457 -15.93 20.87 11.67
CA LYS A 457 -17.02 20.20 12.42
C LYS A 457 -17.09 20.65 13.87
N TYR A 458 -15.96 20.80 14.53
CA TYR A 458 -15.85 21.33 15.89
C TYR A 458 -14.56 22.12 16.07
N GLU A 459 -14.49 22.87 17.17
CA GLU A 459 -13.24 23.44 17.67
C GLU A 459 -13.16 23.32 19.19
N VAL A 460 -11.92 23.32 19.70
CA VAL A 460 -11.61 23.19 21.11
C VAL A 460 -10.29 23.90 21.40
N ASN A 461 -10.18 24.56 22.55
CA ASN A 461 -8.89 25.10 22.99
C ASN A 461 -8.03 23.95 23.52
N PHE A 462 -6.95 23.64 22.83
CA PHE A 462 -6.14 22.44 23.05
C PHE A 462 -4.66 22.83 23.22
N PRO A 463 -3.85 22.07 23.97
CA PRO A 463 -2.39 22.24 23.98
C PRO A 463 -1.83 22.34 22.56
N LYS A 464 -0.78 23.14 22.34
CA LYS A 464 -0.07 23.13 21.05
C LYS A 464 0.75 21.86 20.86
N TYR A 465 1.28 21.28 21.93
CA TYR A 465 2.02 20.02 21.86
C TYR A 465 1.03 18.85 21.77
N ILE A 466 0.73 18.44 20.52
CA ILE A 466 -0.24 17.40 20.21
C ILE A 466 0.35 16.31 19.35
N VAL A 467 -0.23 15.12 19.46
CA VAL A 467 -0.19 14.08 18.44
C VAL A 467 -1.63 13.72 18.06
N THR A 468 -1.85 13.36 16.80
CA THR A 468 -3.20 13.00 16.32
C THR A 468 -3.21 11.62 15.69
N GLU A 469 -4.40 11.07 15.50
CA GLU A 469 -4.64 9.82 14.82
C GLU A 469 -5.80 9.98 13.85
N ASN A 470 -5.56 9.61 12.59
CA ASN A 470 -6.59 9.51 11.56
C ASN A 470 -7.40 10.82 11.39
N LEU A 471 -6.70 11.96 11.38
CA LEU A 471 -7.36 13.26 11.42
C LEU A 471 -8.11 13.55 10.11
N GLU A 472 -7.48 13.21 8.98
CA GLU A 472 -7.89 13.53 7.61
C GLU A 472 -8.78 12.45 6.98
N ASN A 473 -8.54 11.18 7.29
CA ASN A 473 -9.22 10.07 6.64
C ASN A 473 -10.55 9.72 7.33
N ALA A 474 -11.36 8.87 6.70
CA ALA A 474 -12.60 8.37 7.29
C ALA A 474 -12.32 7.46 8.50
N GLY A 475 -13.20 7.44 9.50
CA GLY A 475 -13.09 6.55 10.67
C GLY A 475 -13.04 7.29 12.01
N GLN A 476 -12.53 6.59 13.04
CA GLN A 476 -12.35 7.19 14.38
C GLN A 476 -11.16 8.14 14.38
N LYS A 477 -11.24 9.22 15.14
CA LYS A 477 -10.19 10.22 15.27
C LYS A 477 -9.80 10.39 16.72
N LEU A 478 -8.52 10.65 16.95
CA LEU A 478 -7.99 10.97 18.28
C LEU A 478 -7.04 12.15 18.18
N ILE A 479 -7.17 13.09 19.11
CA ILE A 479 -6.14 14.10 19.39
C ILE A 479 -5.77 13.97 20.85
N GLN A 480 -4.47 14.05 21.16
CA GLN A 480 -3.99 14.07 22.54
C GLN A 480 -2.83 15.04 22.70
N GLY A 481 -2.65 15.58 23.89
CA GLY A 481 -1.64 16.58 24.18
C GLY A 481 -1.32 16.72 25.65
N LYS A 482 -0.22 17.41 25.95
CA LYS A 482 0.30 17.54 27.31
C LYS A 482 0.81 18.95 27.60
N VAL A 483 0.55 19.45 28.82
CA VAL A 483 1.12 20.69 29.36
C VAL A 483 1.52 20.50 30.82
N GLY A 484 2.83 20.55 31.10
CA GLY A 484 3.34 20.08 32.40
C GLY A 484 2.88 18.64 32.60
N ASP A 485 2.36 18.28 33.77
CA ASP A 485 1.85 16.93 34.03
C ASP A 485 0.39 16.72 33.61
N ASN A 486 -0.26 17.77 33.09
CA ASN A 486 -1.66 17.69 32.67
C ASN A 486 -1.76 17.04 31.29
N TYR A 487 -2.60 16.02 31.18
CA TYR A 487 -2.88 15.31 29.94
C TYR A 487 -4.29 15.63 29.44
N TYR A 488 -4.42 15.79 28.12
CA TYR A 488 -5.67 16.14 27.44
C TYR A 488 -5.88 15.21 26.26
N PHE A 489 -7.10 14.75 26.03
CA PHE A 489 -7.48 14.06 24.80
C PHE A 489 -8.89 14.41 24.35
N LEU A 490 -9.13 14.20 23.06
CA LEU A 490 -10.46 14.23 22.46
C LEU A 490 -10.53 13.13 21.41
N LYS A 491 -11.52 12.25 21.55
CA LYS A 491 -11.84 11.18 20.59
C LYS A 491 -13.16 11.50 19.89
N GLU A 492 -13.19 11.29 18.57
CA GLU A 492 -14.37 11.38 17.73
C GLU A 492 -14.61 10.02 17.06
N GLY A 493 -15.85 9.53 17.14
CA GLY A 493 -16.29 8.36 16.41
C GLY A 493 -17.61 8.65 15.70
N ALA A 494 -17.81 8.08 14.52
CA ALA A 494 -19.09 8.15 13.81
C ALA A 494 -19.63 6.74 13.62
N TYR A 495 -20.90 6.54 13.94
CA TYR A 495 -21.61 5.29 13.71
C TYR A 495 -22.93 5.59 13.03
N ASN A 496 -23.06 5.13 11.79
CA ASN A 496 -24.24 5.37 10.95
C ASN A 496 -25.11 4.10 10.86
N ASP A 497 -25.29 3.39 11.98
CA ASP A 497 -26.26 2.30 12.01
C ASP A 497 -27.67 2.88 12.08
N THR A 498 -28.55 2.33 11.26
CA THR A 498 -29.97 2.70 11.20
C THR A 498 -30.87 1.65 11.85
N TYR A 499 -30.31 0.54 12.33
CA TYR A 499 -31.01 -0.55 13.00
C TYR A 499 -31.05 -0.41 14.53
N TYR A 500 -30.04 0.23 15.13
CA TYR A 500 -29.98 0.50 16.57
C TYR A 500 -29.83 2.00 16.82
N ILE A 501 -30.82 2.61 17.49
CA ILE A 501 -30.82 4.02 17.90
C ILE A 501 -31.21 4.05 19.38
N GLU A 502 -30.40 4.68 20.22
CA GLU A 502 -30.61 4.84 21.66
C GLU A 502 -30.80 6.31 22.02
N GLU A 503 -31.27 6.64 23.23
CA GLU A 503 -31.44 8.04 23.64
C GLU A 503 -30.08 8.75 23.85
N ASP A 504 -29.89 9.94 23.26
CA ASP A 504 -28.66 10.76 23.41
C ASP A 504 -28.21 10.91 24.87
N LYS A 505 -29.17 11.06 25.80
CA LYS A 505 -28.90 11.18 27.24
C LYS A 505 -28.30 9.89 27.81
N PHE A 506 -28.82 8.74 27.41
CA PHE A 506 -28.28 7.45 27.79
C PHE A 506 -26.87 7.28 27.22
N GLU A 507 -26.70 7.51 25.91
CA GLU A 507 -25.42 7.34 25.24
C GLU A 507 -24.33 8.23 25.85
N ALA A 508 -24.63 9.52 26.09
CA ALA A 508 -23.70 10.43 26.74
C ALA A 508 -23.21 9.86 28.08
N LYS A 509 -24.12 9.42 28.97
CA LYS A 509 -23.70 8.83 30.25
C LYS A 509 -22.94 7.53 30.06
N PHE A 510 -23.43 6.65 29.19
CA PHE A 510 -22.91 5.30 29.04
C PHE A 510 -21.50 5.29 28.44
N ILE A 511 -21.18 6.20 27.52
CA ILE A 511 -19.80 6.39 27.02
C ILE A 511 -18.83 6.61 28.17
N VAL A 512 -19.14 7.54 29.09
CA VAL A 512 -18.27 7.88 30.22
C VAL A 512 -18.19 6.74 31.22
N THR A 513 -19.33 6.16 31.59
CA THR A 513 -19.37 5.00 32.51
C THR A 513 -18.59 3.82 31.94
N ASN A 514 -18.72 3.56 30.64
CA ASN A 514 -18.02 2.46 30.00
C ASN A 514 -16.52 2.73 29.86
N PHE A 515 -16.12 3.97 29.57
CA PHE A 515 -14.70 4.33 29.52
C PHE A 515 -14.03 4.15 30.89
N TYR A 516 -14.68 4.54 31.99
CA TYR A 516 -14.15 4.24 33.33
C TYR A 516 -14.06 2.74 33.60
N LYS A 517 -15.06 1.96 33.15
CA LYS A 517 -15.03 0.51 33.23
C LYS A 517 -13.87 -0.11 32.44
N ASP A 518 -13.58 0.40 31.24
CA ASP A 518 -12.45 -0.03 30.42
C ASP A 518 -11.09 0.25 31.11
N LEU A 519 -11.05 1.25 32.00
CA LEU A 519 -9.90 1.57 32.86
C LEU A 519 -9.94 0.86 34.22
N GLU A 520 -10.87 -0.08 34.43
CA GLU A 520 -11.08 -0.79 35.71
C GLU A 520 -11.43 0.13 36.90
N ILE A 521 -12.06 1.27 36.63
CA ILE A 521 -12.53 2.24 37.64
C ILE A 521 -14.04 2.08 37.87
N GLU A 522 -14.42 1.57 39.04
CA GLU A 522 -15.84 1.45 39.42
C GLU A 522 -16.40 2.73 40.06
N ASP A 523 -15.62 3.35 40.96
CA ASP A 523 -16.03 4.52 41.72
C ASP A 523 -15.86 5.82 40.94
N HIS A 524 -16.96 6.31 40.35
CA HIS A 524 -17.00 7.58 39.64
C HIS A 524 -18.29 8.34 39.94
N ASN A 525 -18.20 9.66 39.88
CA ASN A 525 -19.36 10.55 40.00
C ASN A 525 -19.55 11.34 38.71
N GLY A 526 -20.78 11.78 38.44
CA GLY A 526 -21.02 12.59 37.27
C GLY A 526 -22.33 13.35 37.29
N SER A 527 -22.51 14.19 36.29
CA SER A 527 -23.69 15.04 36.15
C SER A 527 -24.00 15.32 34.68
N PHE A 528 -25.28 15.58 34.42
CA PHE A 528 -25.75 15.96 33.11
C PHE A 528 -25.71 17.48 32.92
N GLU A 529 -25.37 17.91 31.72
CA GLU A 529 -25.56 19.28 31.24
C GLU A 529 -26.25 19.25 29.87
N ILE A 530 -27.10 20.23 29.58
CA ILE A 530 -27.83 20.35 28.31
C ILE A 530 -27.54 21.71 27.68
N LYS A 531 -26.57 21.82 26.75
CA LYS A 531 -26.33 23.06 25.96
C LYS A 531 -25.58 22.80 24.63
N PRO A 532 -26.23 22.87 23.45
CA PRO A 532 -27.64 22.60 23.16
C PRO A 532 -27.96 21.09 23.11
N TYR A 533 -26.95 20.23 23.26
CA TYR A 533 -27.07 18.77 23.27
C TYR A 533 -26.93 18.21 24.69
N TYR A 534 -27.44 17.00 24.91
CA TYR A 534 -27.13 16.26 26.14
C TYR A 534 -25.63 15.96 26.20
N SER A 535 -25.05 16.25 27.35
CA SER A 535 -23.67 15.90 27.68
C SER A 535 -23.62 15.33 29.09
N TYR A 536 -22.64 14.47 29.33
CA TYR A 536 -22.39 13.92 30.66
C TYR A 536 -20.93 14.16 31.02
N THR A 537 -20.72 14.76 32.19
CA THR A 537 -19.39 14.94 32.77
C THR A 537 -19.20 13.92 33.88
N GLY A 538 -18.09 13.17 33.84
CA GLY A 538 -17.65 12.26 34.89
C GLY A 538 -16.34 12.73 35.52
N ILE A 539 -16.14 12.34 36.77
CA ILE A 539 -14.88 12.46 37.50
C ILE A 539 -14.62 11.18 38.29
N ALA A 540 -13.39 10.69 38.24
CA ALA A 540 -12.90 9.61 39.07
C ALA A 540 -11.44 9.86 39.45
N LYS A 541 -10.99 9.26 40.56
CA LYS A 541 -9.55 9.25 40.88
C LYS A 541 -8.81 8.39 39.86
N LYS A 542 -7.63 8.83 39.43
CA LYS A 542 -6.79 8.05 38.51
C LYS A 542 -6.32 6.75 39.16
N ASP A 543 -5.82 6.84 40.38
CA ASP A 543 -5.38 5.70 41.18
C ASP A 543 -5.40 6.05 42.69
N SER A 544 -5.05 5.09 43.54
CA SER A 544 -5.10 5.27 45.01
C SER A 544 -3.90 6.04 45.59
N THR A 545 -2.88 6.31 44.79
CA THR A 545 -1.57 6.85 45.19
C THR A 545 -1.33 8.29 44.72
N THR A 546 -1.96 8.70 43.62
CA THR A 546 -1.86 10.05 43.05
C THR A 546 -2.99 10.96 43.53
N LYS A 547 -2.78 12.28 43.40
CA LYS A 547 -3.82 13.30 43.60
C LYS A 547 -4.56 13.65 42.31
N GLU A 548 -4.23 12.96 41.22
CA GLU A 548 -4.78 13.22 39.90
C GLU A 548 -6.17 12.60 39.77
N ASN A 549 -7.05 13.32 39.09
CA ASN A 549 -8.37 12.84 38.70
C ASN A 549 -8.41 12.69 37.18
N ILE A 550 -9.21 11.73 36.72
CA ILE A 550 -9.61 11.57 35.33
C ILE A 550 -10.98 12.21 35.19
N HIS A 551 -11.03 13.32 34.47
CA HIS A 551 -12.25 14.02 34.11
C HIS A 551 -12.63 13.64 32.69
N LEU A 552 -13.89 13.30 32.46
CA LEU A 552 -14.41 12.96 31.15
C LEU A 552 -15.64 13.80 30.83
N LYS A 553 -15.82 14.20 29.58
CA LYS A 553 -17.05 14.78 29.06
C LYS A 553 -17.41 14.13 27.74
N SER A 554 -18.61 13.58 27.65
CA SER A 554 -19.15 13.03 26.41
C SER A 554 -20.26 13.90 25.84
N VAL A 555 -20.38 13.88 24.52
CA VAL A 555 -21.47 14.54 23.77
C VAL A 555 -21.80 13.69 22.55
N VAL A 556 -23.09 13.56 22.22
CA VAL A 556 -23.55 12.91 20.97
C VAL A 556 -24.25 13.95 20.10
N LYS A 557 -23.98 13.92 18.79
CA LYS A 557 -24.58 14.81 17.79
C LYS A 557 -24.54 14.17 16.40
N ASP A 558 -25.70 14.08 15.74
CA ASP A 558 -25.83 13.66 14.32
C ASP A 558 -25.13 12.31 14.02
N GLY A 559 -25.31 11.29 14.87
CA GLY A 559 -24.65 9.97 14.74
C GLY A 559 -23.13 10.00 14.99
N SER A 560 -22.61 11.12 15.47
CA SER A 560 -21.23 11.29 15.90
C SER A 560 -21.15 11.39 17.42
N TYR A 561 -20.13 10.75 17.95
CA TYR A 561 -19.87 10.58 19.35
C TYR A 561 -18.56 11.29 19.67
N TYR A 562 -18.52 12.01 20.78
CA TYR A 562 -17.37 12.76 21.24
C TYR A 562 -17.06 12.40 22.68
N LEU A 563 -15.79 12.14 22.96
CA LEU A 563 -15.28 11.98 24.33
C LEU A 563 -14.07 12.89 24.52
N LEU A 564 -14.19 13.84 25.43
CA LEU A 564 -13.11 14.69 25.89
C LEU A 564 -12.60 14.17 27.23
N GLY A 565 -11.30 14.19 27.43
CA GLY A 565 -10.69 13.81 28.69
C GLY A 565 -9.59 14.75 29.14
N TYR A 566 -9.51 14.95 30.45
CA TYR A 566 -8.45 15.67 31.15
C TYR A 566 -7.98 14.83 32.32
N VAL A 567 -6.67 14.69 32.47
CA VAL A 567 -6.05 14.04 33.64
C VAL A 567 -5.12 15.04 34.32
N GLY A 568 -5.34 15.26 35.61
CA GLY A 568 -4.54 16.16 36.44
C GLY A 568 -5.20 16.48 37.77
N GLU A 569 -4.56 17.34 38.57
CA GLU A 569 -5.03 17.70 39.93
C GLU A 569 -6.06 18.86 39.95
N ASP A 570 -6.21 19.61 38.86
CA ASP A 570 -6.97 20.87 38.85
C ASP A 570 -8.30 20.76 38.10
N ASP A 571 -9.38 20.57 38.85
CA ASP A 571 -10.76 20.53 38.35
C ASP A 571 -11.16 21.75 37.50
N GLN A 572 -10.56 22.93 37.74
CA GLN A 572 -10.89 24.12 36.97
C GLN A 572 -10.31 24.05 35.56
N LYS A 573 -9.13 23.45 35.37
CA LYS A 573 -8.58 23.22 34.02
C LYS A 573 -9.45 22.27 33.22
N ALA A 574 -9.96 21.21 33.85
CA ALA A 574 -10.94 20.31 33.22
C ALA A 574 -12.17 21.09 32.72
N LYS A 575 -12.76 21.93 33.58
CA LYS A 575 -13.93 22.76 33.22
C LYS A 575 -13.62 23.74 32.10
N VAL A 576 -12.48 24.43 32.13
CA VAL A 576 -12.06 25.37 31.08
C VAL A 576 -11.91 24.64 29.74
N PHE A 577 -11.27 23.47 29.74
CA PHE A 577 -11.13 22.63 28.55
C PHE A 577 -12.49 22.20 27.99
N PHE A 578 -13.35 21.62 28.82
CA PHE A 578 -14.68 21.15 28.44
C PHE A 578 -15.65 22.24 27.97
N ASN A 579 -15.51 23.46 28.48
CA ASN A 579 -16.30 24.61 28.07
C ASN A 579 -15.78 25.27 26.79
N SER A 580 -14.54 24.97 26.39
CA SER A 580 -13.97 25.47 25.15
C SER A 580 -14.44 24.70 23.91
N PHE A 581 -14.94 23.48 24.09
CA PHE A 581 -15.46 22.64 23.00
C PHE A 581 -16.77 23.19 22.45
N LYS A 582 -16.79 23.47 21.15
CA LYS A 582 -17.98 23.96 20.45
C LYS A 582 -18.10 23.35 19.07
N PHE A 583 -19.33 22.99 18.71
CA PHE A 583 -19.65 22.58 17.36
C PHE A 583 -19.64 23.76 16.40
N LYS A 584 -19.19 23.52 15.18
CA LYS A 584 -19.15 24.49 14.09
C LYS A 584 -20.03 24.00 12.93
N THR A 585 -20.26 24.89 11.97
CA THR A 585 -20.93 24.52 10.72
C THR A 585 -19.98 23.69 9.87
N THR A 586 -20.30 22.40 9.72
CA THR A 586 -19.54 21.48 8.87
C THR A 586 -19.46 22.01 7.44
N LYS A 587 -18.24 22.11 6.92
CA LYS A 587 -17.93 22.44 5.54
C LYS A 587 -17.64 21.17 4.78
N GLN A 588 -18.56 20.80 3.91
CA GLN A 588 -18.40 19.70 2.97
C GLN A 588 -17.70 20.22 1.70
N ASP A 589 -16.77 19.45 1.15
CA ASP A 589 -16.05 19.78 -0.08
C ASP A 589 -15.94 18.54 -1.00
N GLY A 590 -15.30 18.72 -2.16
CA GLY A 590 -15.03 17.62 -3.09
C GLY A 590 -16.25 17.10 -3.88
N PHE A 591 -17.45 17.66 -3.68
CA PHE A 591 -18.66 17.22 -4.38
C PHE A 591 -18.57 17.54 -5.88
N LYS A 592 -18.62 16.50 -6.70
CA LYS A 592 -18.64 16.58 -8.16
C LYS A 592 -19.87 15.85 -8.69
N LYS A 593 -20.39 16.30 -9.85
CA LYS A 593 -21.44 15.55 -10.54
C LYS A 593 -20.79 14.33 -11.20
N ILE A 594 -21.11 13.15 -10.68
CA ILE A 594 -20.74 11.87 -11.26
C ILE A 594 -21.95 11.34 -12.04
N THR A 595 -21.72 10.83 -13.25
CA THR A 595 -22.76 10.17 -14.06
C THR A 595 -22.38 8.72 -14.22
N ASP A 596 -23.21 7.83 -13.67
CA ASP A 596 -23.09 6.40 -13.89
C ASP A 596 -23.70 6.07 -15.26
N THR A 597 -22.85 5.70 -16.21
CA THR A 597 -23.26 5.35 -17.58
C THR A 597 -23.80 3.92 -17.68
N THR A 598 -23.68 3.11 -16.62
CA THR A 598 -24.18 1.74 -16.55
C THR A 598 -25.62 1.68 -16.04
N LEU A 599 -25.91 2.45 -14.99
CA LEU A 599 -27.22 2.55 -14.35
C LEU A 599 -28.00 3.80 -14.76
N TYR A 600 -27.42 4.64 -15.64
CA TYR A 600 -28.05 5.82 -16.24
C TYR A 600 -28.59 6.84 -15.22
N PHE A 601 -27.86 7.08 -14.14
CA PHE A 601 -28.18 8.12 -13.16
C PHE A 601 -27.01 9.09 -12.98
N SER A 602 -27.31 10.29 -12.49
CA SER A 602 -26.30 11.24 -12.03
C SER A 602 -26.48 11.53 -10.55
N VAL A 603 -25.38 11.65 -9.83
CA VAL A 603 -25.36 12.04 -8.42
C VAL A 603 -24.31 13.12 -8.21
N VAL A 604 -24.58 14.05 -7.29
CA VAL A 604 -23.57 14.98 -6.80
C VAL A 604 -22.96 14.36 -5.56
N THR A 605 -21.72 13.90 -5.67
CA THR A 605 -21.05 13.11 -4.63
C THR A 605 -19.59 13.50 -4.54
N ASN A 606 -19.03 13.43 -3.34
CA ASN A 606 -17.59 13.54 -3.09
C ASN A 606 -16.93 12.16 -2.87
N THR A 607 -17.71 11.07 -2.91
CA THR A 607 -17.16 9.71 -2.90
C THR A 607 -16.93 9.21 -4.32
N LYS A 608 -15.84 8.47 -4.52
CA LYS A 608 -15.62 7.75 -5.79
C LYS A 608 -16.69 6.67 -5.93
N ALA A 609 -17.13 6.41 -7.15
CA ALA A 609 -17.94 5.23 -7.40
C ALA A 609 -17.14 4.03 -6.88
N PRO A 610 -17.73 3.15 -6.04
CA PRO A 610 -17.01 1.98 -5.56
C PRO A 610 -16.46 1.23 -6.77
N SER A 611 -15.19 0.83 -6.71
CA SER A 611 -14.66 -0.15 -7.66
C SER A 611 -15.61 -1.34 -7.69
N TYR A 612 -15.75 -1.98 -8.85
CA TYR A 612 -16.47 -3.25 -8.96
C TYR A 612 -15.75 -4.31 -8.11
N ASP A 613 -15.95 -4.26 -6.80
CA ASP A 613 -15.36 -5.14 -5.82
C ASP A 613 -16.38 -6.21 -5.46
N ASN A 614 -15.97 -7.44 -5.71
CA ASN A 614 -16.72 -8.65 -5.43
C ASN A 614 -16.66 -8.95 -3.92
N TYR A 615 -17.07 -8.01 -3.07
CA TYR A 615 -17.04 -8.20 -1.61
C TYR A 615 -18.20 -9.08 -1.12
N TYR A 616 -19.16 -9.38 -1.99
CA TYR A 616 -20.20 -10.35 -1.71
C TYR A 616 -20.32 -11.38 -2.82
N GLY A 617 -19.85 -12.60 -2.53
CA GLY A 617 -20.26 -13.81 -3.22
C GLY A 617 -21.73 -14.13 -2.98
N TYR A 618 -22.66 -13.23 -3.36
CA TYR A 618 -24.06 -13.58 -3.58
C TYR A 618 -24.19 -14.33 -4.92
N SER A 619 -23.46 -15.43 -5.05
CA SER A 619 -23.69 -16.48 -6.04
C SER A 619 -23.86 -17.83 -5.35
N SER A 620 -24.73 -17.87 -4.33
CA SER A 620 -25.50 -19.08 -4.08
C SER A 620 -26.94 -18.86 -4.53
N LYS A 621 -27.17 -19.01 -5.85
CA LYS A 621 -28.49 -19.51 -6.27
C LYS A 621 -28.51 -20.98 -5.86
N LYS A 622 -29.31 -21.29 -4.84
CA LYS A 622 -29.76 -22.66 -4.57
C LYS A 622 -30.43 -23.26 -5.80
#